data_AF-A0A9D6LPD5-F1
#
_entry.id   AF-A0A9D6LPD5-F1
#
_cell.length_a   1.000
_cell.length_b   1.000
_cell.length_c   1.000
_cell.angle_alpha   90.00
_cell.angle_beta   90.00
_cell.angle_gamma   90.00
#
_symmetry.space_group_name_H-M   'P 1'
#
loop_
_entity.id
_entity.type
_entity.pdbx_description
1 polymer ?
#
loop_
_entity_poly.entity_id
_entity_poly.type
_entity_poly.pdbx_seq_one_letter_code
_entity_poly.pdbx_strand_id
1 'polypeptide(L)'
;MKKIVEALTFPSLFILAALLAGCNQNSSSPSSGPSYTTPPAAQPAAPPPPAQPQQLSLYIVPFDQGKFSMEQIQANKKKIEQDPNNVQALISLADANFMIQRFEKSQEYYERALKSEPKNINARLSLSNCYIFLQKPDEALHQLDQLLSTKKDYPEALYNKGLILLQSKRDPGGAKQVWTQLVSTHPDHELAQEVKGELGRL
;
A
#
# COMPACT_ATOMS: atom_id res chain seq x y z
N MET A 1 10.19 -5.38 -64.07
CA MET A 1 9.11 -4.70 -64.83
C MET A 1 8.04 -4.31 -63.81
N LYS A 2 8.17 -3.20 -63.08
CA LYS A 2 7.78 -1.80 -63.37
C LYS A 2 6.28 -1.62 -63.71
N LYS A 3 5.65 -0.72 -62.91
CA LYS A 3 4.40 0.09 -63.10
C LYS A 3 3.22 -0.36 -62.21
N ILE A 4 2.42 0.49 -61.55
CA ILE A 4 2.15 1.95 -61.44
C ILE A 4 1.19 2.07 -60.20
N VAL A 5 1.37 2.89 -59.15
CA VAL A 5 1.26 4.35 -58.97
C VAL A 5 -0.21 4.89 -58.88
N GLU A 6 -0.48 5.60 -57.76
CA GLU A 6 -1.54 6.62 -57.48
C GLU A 6 -3.02 6.15 -57.43
N ALA A 7 -3.97 6.76 -56.69
CA ALA A 7 -4.14 8.17 -56.32
C ALA A 7 -5.06 8.38 -55.09
N LEU A 8 -4.87 9.55 -54.48
CA LEU A 8 -5.67 10.25 -53.46
C LEU A 8 -7.15 10.45 -53.82
N THR A 9 -8.02 10.62 -52.81
CA THR A 9 -9.06 11.68 -52.77
C THR A 9 -9.69 11.79 -51.37
N PHE A 10 -9.23 12.76 -50.56
CA PHE A 10 -10.12 13.57 -49.72
C PHE A 10 -10.69 14.67 -50.62
N PRO A 11 -11.94 15.17 -50.42
CA PRO A 11 -12.05 16.44 -49.70
C PRO A 11 -13.42 16.75 -49.01
N SER A 12 -13.40 17.88 -48.29
CA SER A 12 -14.47 18.89 -48.16
C SER A 12 -15.43 18.86 -46.96
N LEU A 13 -15.00 19.52 -45.87
CA LEU A 13 -15.37 20.89 -45.46
C LEU A 13 -16.80 21.38 -45.80
N PHE A 14 -17.55 21.88 -44.79
CA PHE A 14 -18.60 22.93 -44.84
C PHE A 14 -19.28 22.99 -43.43
N ILE A 15 -19.62 24.08 -42.72
CA ILE A 15 -19.66 25.55 -42.90
C ILE A 15 -19.59 26.23 -41.51
N LEU A 16 -18.95 27.39 -41.51
CA LEU A 16 -18.86 28.41 -40.46
C LEU A 16 -20.01 29.44 -40.62
N ALA A 17 -20.65 29.94 -39.54
CA ALA A 17 -21.44 31.18 -39.60
C ALA A 17 -21.68 31.87 -38.23
N ALA A 18 -20.79 32.81 -37.91
CA ALA A 18 -21.01 34.24 -37.59
C ALA A 18 -22.21 34.75 -36.71
N LEU A 19 -21.87 35.30 -35.53
CA LEU A 19 -21.77 36.75 -35.19
C LEU A 19 -23.01 37.69 -35.39
N LEU A 20 -23.54 38.28 -34.29
CA LEU A 20 -23.35 39.70 -33.83
C LEU A 20 -24.51 40.36 -33.03
N ALA A 21 -24.08 41.11 -32.00
CA ALA A 21 -24.50 42.45 -31.55
C ALA A 21 -25.80 42.69 -30.73
N GLY A 22 -25.66 43.48 -29.65
CA GLY A 22 -26.79 44.18 -29.01
C GLY A 22 -26.64 44.76 -27.59
N CYS A 23 -25.72 45.71 -27.38
CA CYS A 23 -25.75 46.93 -26.53
C CYS A 23 -26.51 47.05 -25.15
N ASN A 24 -25.74 47.44 -24.12
CA ASN A 24 -25.69 48.77 -23.44
C ASN A 24 -26.66 49.22 -22.29
N GLN A 25 -26.01 49.72 -21.21
CA GLN A 25 -26.31 50.81 -20.25
C GLN A 25 -27.20 50.67 -18.98
N ASN A 26 -26.50 50.73 -17.82
CA ASN A 26 -26.75 51.40 -16.52
C ASN A 26 -28.12 52.04 -16.21
N SER A 27 -28.66 51.75 -15.00
CA SER A 27 -29.23 52.74 -14.07
C SER A 27 -29.29 52.22 -12.62
N SER A 28 -29.30 53.16 -11.68
CA SER A 28 -28.99 53.09 -10.25
C SER A 28 -30.08 52.48 -9.33
N SER A 29 -29.63 51.97 -8.16
CA SER A 29 -30.31 51.28 -7.03
C SER A 29 -31.43 52.09 -6.29
N PRO A 30 -32.22 51.53 -5.31
CA PRO A 30 -31.69 51.07 -3.99
C PRO A 30 -32.39 49.88 -3.26
N SER A 31 -31.56 49.19 -2.45
CA SER A 31 -31.81 48.57 -1.13
C SER A 31 -32.99 47.60 -0.85
N SER A 32 -32.64 46.33 -0.62
CA SER A 32 -33.18 45.52 0.50
C SER A 32 -32.08 44.55 0.95
N GLY A 33 -31.83 44.49 2.27
CA GLY A 33 -30.55 44.10 2.90
C GLY A 33 -30.06 42.66 2.72
N PRO A 34 -28.81 42.38 3.15
CA PRO A 34 -28.25 41.03 3.07
C PRO A 34 -28.95 40.13 4.10
N SER A 35 -29.69 39.14 3.60
CA SER A 35 -30.09 37.99 4.40
C SER A 35 -28.83 37.19 4.71
N TYR A 36 -28.36 37.25 5.96
CA TYR A 36 -27.31 36.37 6.44
C TYR A 36 -27.90 34.98 6.67
N THR A 37 -28.00 34.17 5.61
CA THR A 37 -28.10 32.73 5.78
C THR A 37 -26.74 32.24 6.23
N THR A 38 -26.62 31.81 7.49
CA THR A 38 -25.47 31.02 7.97
C THR A 38 -25.21 29.88 6.98
N PRO A 39 -23.98 29.73 6.45
CA PRO A 39 -23.66 28.56 5.65
C PRO A 39 -23.89 27.30 6.49
N PRO A 40 -24.46 26.23 5.92
CA PRO A 40 -24.64 24.98 6.65
C PRO A 40 -23.29 24.52 7.18
N ALA A 41 -23.27 24.09 8.45
CA ALA A 41 -22.09 23.54 9.10
C ALA A 41 -21.39 22.57 8.14
N ALA A 42 -20.11 22.83 7.85
CA ALA A 42 -19.30 21.95 7.01
C ALA A 42 -19.40 20.53 7.57
N GLN A 43 -19.97 19.61 6.80
CA GLN A 43 -19.92 18.20 7.13
C GLN A 43 -18.46 17.82 7.39
N PRO A 44 -18.16 16.99 8.41
CA PRO A 44 -16.82 16.47 8.59
C PRO A 44 -16.35 15.91 7.25
N ALA A 45 -15.19 16.38 6.77
CA ALA A 45 -14.65 15.91 5.51
C ALA A 45 -14.66 14.38 5.52
N ALA A 46 -15.21 13.77 4.47
CA ALA A 46 -15.17 12.33 4.31
C ALA A 46 -13.72 11.85 4.51
N PRO A 47 -13.48 10.76 5.26
CA PRO A 47 -12.13 10.27 5.46
C PRO A 47 -11.48 10.05 4.08
N PRO A 48 -10.18 10.36 3.94
CA PRO A 48 -9.50 10.23 2.66
C PRO A 48 -9.69 8.82 2.08
N PRO A 49 -9.72 8.68 0.75
CA PRO A 49 -9.83 7.37 0.11
C PRO A 49 -8.71 6.44 0.62
N PRO A 50 -8.96 5.12 0.65
CA PRO A 50 -8.00 4.18 1.21
C PRO A 50 -6.71 4.27 0.41
N ALA A 51 -5.58 4.30 1.11
CA ALA A 51 -4.27 4.33 0.48
C ALA A 51 -4.14 3.11 -0.44
N GLN A 52 -3.76 3.31 -1.70
CA GLN A 52 -3.52 2.19 -2.62
C GLN A 52 -2.36 1.34 -2.10
N PRO A 53 -2.25 0.04 -2.44
CA PRO A 53 -1.17 -0.82 -1.96
C PRO A 53 0.23 -0.24 -2.21
N GLN A 54 0.41 0.51 -3.31
CA GLN A 54 1.66 1.23 -3.59
C GLN A 54 1.97 2.36 -2.60
N GLN A 55 0.95 2.96 -2.00
CA GLN A 55 1.13 3.97 -0.96
C GLN A 55 1.44 3.32 0.38
N LEU A 56 0.71 2.26 0.77
CA LEU A 56 0.99 1.52 2.00
C LEU A 56 2.36 0.82 1.98
N SER A 57 2.82 0.37 0.80
CA SER A 57 4.15 -0.24 0.62
C SER A 57 5.33 0.67 0.94
N LEU A 58 5.15 2.00 0.91
CA LEU A 58 6.19 2.94 1.27
C LEU A 58 6.43 3.01 2.78
N TYR A 59 5.42 2.61 3.56
CA TYR A 59 5.44 2.74 5.01
C TYR A 59 5.66 1.39 5.69
N ILE A 60 5.26 0.26 5.10
CA ILE A 60 5.52 -1.06 5.70
C ILE A 60 7.01 -1.28 5.89
N VAL A 61 7.39 -1.73 7.09
CA VAL A 61 8.78 -2.02 7.44
C VAL A 61 9.33 -3.05 6.45
N PRO A 62 10.35 -2.69 5.65
CA PRO A 62 11.05 -3.65 4.83
C PRO A 62 11.67 -4.71 5.75
N PHE A 63 11.43 -5.99 5.48
CA PHE A 63 12.22 -7.05 6.10
C PHE A 63 13.65 -6.99 5.53
N ASP A 64 14.65 -7.44 6.29
CA ASP A 64 16.05 -7.42 5.84
C ASP A 64 16.19 -8.21 4.53
N GLN A 65 16.35 -7.47 3.43
CA GLN A 65 16.46 -8.01 2.10
C GLN A 65 17.92 -8.34 1.84
N GLY A 66 18.26 -9.62 1.91
CA GLY A 66 19.56 -10.10 1.44
C GLY A 66 19.81 -9.64 0.00
N LYS A 67 21.05 -9.27 -0.32
CA LYS A 67 21.45 -9.07 -1.73
C LYS A 67 21.40 -10.44 -2.41
N PHE A 68 20.39 -10.67 -3.26
CA PHE A 68 20.23 -11.93 -3.98
C PHE A 68 21.02 -11.92 -5.29
N SER A 69 22.10 -12.69 -5.36
CA SER A 69 22.76 -13.02 -6.62
C SER A 69 22.05 -14.19 -7.31
N MET A 70 22.17 -14.26 -8.64
CA MET A 70 21.68 -15.42 -9.41
C MET A 70 22.29 -16.73 -8.92
N GLU A 71 23.54 -16.69 -8.46
CA GLU A 71 24.23 -17.84 -7.85
C GLU A 71 23.54 -18.29 -6.57
N GLN A 72 23.20 -17.38 -5.65
CA GLN A 72 22.49 -17.71 -4.41
C GLN A 72 21.09 -18.27 -4.68
N ILE A 73 20.37 -17.70 -5.66
CA ILE A 73 19.06 -18.24 -6.08
C ILE A 73 19.23 -19.68 -6.58
N GLN A 74 20.24 -19.95 -7.42
CA GLN A 74 20.49 -21.29 -7.93
C GLN A 74 20.92 -22.27 -6.83
N ALA A 75 21.76 -21.81 -5.89
CA ALA A 75 22.16 -22.61 -4.73
C ALA A 75 20.96 -22.96 -3.85
N ASN A 76 20.06 -22.00 -3.58
CA ASN A 76 18.86 -22.26 -2.80
C ASN A 76 17.86 -23.16 -3.55
N LYS A 77 17.76 -23.07 -4.88
CA LYS A 77 17.00 -24.04 -5.69
C LYS A 77 17.53 -25.47 -5.51
N LYS A 78 18.85 -25.66 -5.62
CA LYS A 78 19.48 -26.96 -5.39
C LYS A 78 19.23 -27.48 -3.96
N LYS A 79 19.25 -26.60 -2.95
CA LYS A 79 18.90 -26.98 -1.57
C LYS A 79 17.47 -27.49 -1.46
N ILE A 80 16.49 -26.85 -2.10
CA ILE A 80 15.09 -27.31 -2.05
C ILE A 80 14.84 -28.57 -2.91
N GLU A 81 15.70 -28.87 -3.90
CA GLU A 81 15.68 -30.15 -4.62
C GLU A 81 16.16 -31.31 -3.72
N GLN A 82 17.14 -31.06 -2.86
CA GLN A 82 17.69 -32.04 -1.92
C GLN A 82 16.81 -32.18 -0.67
N ASP A 83 16.29 -31.08 -0.17
CA ASP A 83 15.40 -30.99 0.98
C ASP A 83 14.26 -30.00 0.68
N PRO A 84 13.09 -30.49 0.24
CA PRO A 84 11.94 -29.66 -0.11
C PRO A 84 11.40 -28.77 1.03
N ASN A 85 11.81 -29.04 2.27
CA ASN A 85 11.35 -28.36 3.47
C ASN A 85 12.42 -27.47 4.10
N ASN A 86 13.56 -27.26 3.42
CA ASN A 86 14.65 -26.41 3.90
C ASN A 86 14.18 -24.97 4.10
N VAL A 87 13.88 -24.62 5.35
CA VAL A 87 13.22 -23.35 5.72
C VAL A 87 14.03 -22.14 5.26
N GLN A 88 15.34 -22.16 5.48
CA GLN A 88 16.20 -21.05 5.10
C GLN A 88 16.23 -20.83 3.58
N ALA A 89 16.32 -21.90 2.78
CA ALA A 89 16.28 -21.80 1.32
C ALA A 89 14.91 -21.35 0.82
N LEU A 90 13.81 -21.82 1.44
CA LEU A 90 12.45 -21.39 1.13
C LEU A 90 12.26 -19.89 1.40
N ILE A 91 12.67 -19.40 2.58
CA ILE A 91 12.61 -17.97 2.93
C ILE A 91 13.44 -17.16 1.92
N SER A 92 14.69 -17.54 1.66
CA SER A 92 15.53 -16.79 0.71
C SER A 92 14.98 -16.78 -0.73
N LEU A 93 14.31 -17.85 -1.18
CA LEU A 93 13.63 -17.86 -2.47
C LEU A 93 12.35 -17.01 -2.44
N ALA A 94 11.62 -16.99 -1.32
CA ALA A 94 10.46 -16.12 -1.14
C ALA A 94 10.86 -14.65 -1.20
N ASP A 95 11.89 -14.26 -0.46
CA ASP A 95 12.46 -12.91 -0.44
C ASP A 95 12.91 -12.50 -1.86
N ALA A 96 13.65 -13.37 -2.56
CA ALA A 96 14.09 -13.09 -3.92
C ALA A 96 12.92 -12.91 -4.90
N ASN A 97 11.84 -13.68 -4.77
CA ASN A 97 10.63 -13.51 -5.59
C ASN A 97 9.87 -12.22 -5.23
N PHE A 98 9.83 -11.86 -3.95
CA PHE A 98 9.24 -10.60 -3.49
C PHE A 98 9.96 -9.40 -4.13
N MET A 99 11.30 -9.43 -4.18
CA MET A 99 12.12 -8.35 -4.77
C MET A 99 11.83 -8.10 -6.24
N ILE A 100 11.54 -9.16 -6.99
CA ILE A 100 11.17 -9.06 -8.41
C ILE A 100 9.65 -8.98 -8.60
N GLN A 101 8.91 -8.62 -7.55
CA GLN A 101 7.46 -8.41 -7.54
C GLN A 101 6.63 -9.64 -7.97
N ARG A 102 7.19 -10.85 -7.80
CA ARG A 102 6.45 -12.11 -7.96
C ARG A 102 5.81 -12.51 -6.64
N PHE A 103 4.86 -11.72 -6.19
CA PHE A 103 4.29 -11.83 -4.85
C PHE A 103 3.55 -13.15 -4.62
N GLU A 104 2.85 -13.69 -5.61
CA GLU A 104 2.18 -14.99 -5.49
C GLU A 104 3.19 -16.11 -5.27
N LYS A 105 4.31 -16.07 -6.01
CA LYS A 105 5.38 -17.06 -5.84
C LYS A 105 6.10 -16.91 -4.50
N SER A 106 6.27 -15.66 -4.05
CA SER A 106 6.81 -15.35 -2.74
C SER A 106 5.93 -15.91 -1.62
N GLN A 107 4.62 -15.69 -1.71
CA GLN A 107 3.61 -16.24 -0.78
C GLN A 107 3.75 -17.76 -0.66
N GLU A 108 3.79 -18.49 -1.79
CA GLU A 108 3.93 -19.95 -1.79
C GLU A 108 5.18 -20.43 -1.02
N TYR A 109 6.32 -19.76 -1.20
CA TYR A 109 7.56 -20.15 -0.54
C TYR A 109 7.54 -19.84 0.97
N TYR A 110 7.03 -18.68 1.39
CA TYR A 110 6.87 -18.37 2.81
C TYR A 110 5.89 -19.32 3.49
N GLU A 111 4.75 -19.64 2.86
CA GLU A 111 3.78 -20.59 3.41
C GLU A 111 4.40 -21.97 3.59
N ARG A 112 5.22 -22.44 2.64
CA ARG A 112 5.97 -23.68 2.79
C ARG A 112 6.97 -23.61 3.93
N ALA A 113 7.70 -22.50 4.07
CA ALA A 113 8.62 -22.30 5.19
C ALA A 113 7.88 -22.37 6.54
N LEU A 114 6.70 -21.74 6.64
CA LEU A 114 5.87 -21.74 7.85
C LEU A 114 5.15 -23.08 8.10
N LYS A 115 4.95 -23.93 7.09
CA LYS A 115 4.52 -25.31 7.32
C LYS A 115 5.60 -26.12 8.04
N SER A 116 6.87 -25.90 7.71
CA SER A 116 8.01 -26.56 8.36
C SER A 116 8.33 -25.95 9.73
N GLU A 117 8.34 -24.61 9.83
CA GLU A 117 8.60 -23.87 11.07
C GLU A 117 7.46 -22.87 11.36
N PRO A 118 6.36 -23.30 11.99
CA PRO A 118 5.20 -22.45 12.23
C PRO A 118 5.44 -21.24 13.13
N LYS A 119 6.57 -21.17 13.84
CA LYS A 119 6.93 -20.06 14.73
C LYS A 119 8.04 -19.17 14.17
N ASN A 120 8.41 -19.34 12.90
CA ASN A 120 9.45 -18.52 12.29
C ASN A 120 8.97 -17.07 12.12
N ILE A 121 9.50 -16.18 12.97
CA ILE A 121 9.07 -14.78 13.07
C ILE A 121 9.36 -14.02 11.78
N ASN A 122 10.54 -14.22 11.20
CA ASN A 122 10.95 -13.55 9.97
C ASN A 122 10.02 -13.92 8.83
N ALA A 123 9.74 -15.23 8.65
CA ALA A 123 8.81 -15.69 7.61
C ALA A 123 7.39 -15.15 7.82
N ARG A 124 6.91 -15.03 9.07
CA ARG A 124 5.58 -14.44 9.34
C ARG A 124 5.52 -12.96 9.02
N LEU A 125 6.53 -12.18 9.43
CA LEU A 125 6.61 -10.76 9.12
C LEU A 125 6.67 -10.54 7.61
N SER A 126 7.57 -11.25 6.91
CA SER A 126 7.70 -11.12 5.45
C SER A 126 6.47 -11.59 4.69
N LEU A 127 5.81 -12.66 5.14
CA LEU A 127 4.53 -13.10 4.55
C LEU A 127 3.42 -12.07 4.78
N SER A 128 3.36 -11.42 5.95
CA SER A 128 2.39 -10.35 6.20
C SER A 128 2.57 -9.18 5.22
N ASN A 129 3.83 -8.80 4.96
CA ASN A 129 4.14 -7.78 3.97
C ASN A 129 3.73 -8.24 2.56
N CYS A 130 4.06 -9.48 2.19
CA CYS A 130 3.65 -10.08 0.92
C CYS A 130 2.13 -10.05 0.72
N TYR A 131 1.35 -10.34 1.75
CA TYR A 131 -0.10 -10.24 1.69
C TYR A 131 -0.62 -8.83 1.42
N ILE A 132 0.06 -7.78 1.92
CA ILE A 132 -0.33 -6.41 1.59
C ILE A 132 -0.12 -6.09 0.12
N PHE A 133 0.99 -6.52 -0.48
CA PHE A 133 1.21 -6.36 -1.92
C PHE A 133 0.20 -7.15 -2.76
N LEU A 134 -0.32 -8.25 -2.21
CA LEU A 134 -1.40 -9.05 -2.80
C LEU A 134 -2.82 -8.52 -2.49
N GLN A 135 -2.95 -7.36 -1.83
CA GLN A 135 -4.23 -6.77 -1.43
C GLN A 135 -5.07 -7.64 -0.49
N LYS A 136 -4.40 -8.36 0.39
CA LYS A 136 -4.96 -9.32 1.36
C LYS A 136 -4.71 -8.86 2.80
N PRO A 137 -5.33 -7.75 3.25
CA PRO A 137 -5.02 -7.16 4.56
C PRO A 137 -5.45 -8.04 5.73
N ASP A 138 -6.49 -8.86 5.58
CA ASP A 138 -6.95 -9.74 6.66
C ASP A 138 -5.97 -10.89 6.90
N GLU A 139 -5.42 -11.45 5.83
CA GLU A 139 -4.38 -12.47 5.90
C GLU A 139 -3.06 -11.88 6.45
N ALA A 140 -2.73 -10.64 6.08
CA ALA A 140 -1.59 -9.93 6.66
C ALA A 140 -1.74 -9.76 8.18
N LEU A 141 -2.89 -9.26 8.63
CA LEU A 141 -3.19 -9.12 10.06
C LEU A 141 -3.14 -10.46 10.79
N HIS A 142 -3.66 -11.53 10.17
CA HIS A 142 -3.58 -12.88 10.76
C HIS A 142 -2.13 -13.32 10.99
N GLN A 143 -1.21 -13.09 10.03
CA GLN A 143 0.21 -13.42 10.22
C GLN A 143 0.86 -12.61 11.34
N LEU A 144 0.54 -11.31 11.42
CA LEU A 144 1.05 -10.43 12.48
C LEU A 144 0.50 -10.82 13.86
N ASP A 145 -0.78 -11.21 13.96
CA ASP A 145 -1.38 -11.70 15.20
C ASP A 145 -0.73 -13.00 15.68
N GLN A 146 -0.44 -13.93 14.76
CA GLN A 146 0.31 -15.14 15.09
C GLN A 146 1.72 -14.83 15.57
N LEU A 147 2.42 -13.88 14.94
CA LEU A 147 3.74 -13.42 15.38
C LEU A 147 3.64 -12.81 16.80
N LEU A 148 2.72 -11.87 17.01
CA LEU A 148 2.52 -11.17 18.28
C LEU A 148 2.02 -12.10 19.40
N SER A 149 1.37 -13.23 19.08
CA SER A 149 1.05 -14.26 20.07
C SER A 149 2.30 -14.89 20.70
N THR A 150 3.42 -14.90 19.97
CA THR A 150 4.71 -15.44 20.41
C THR A 150 5.66 -14.37 20.96
N LYS A 151 5.71 -13.20 20.31
CA LYS A 151 6.48 -12.03 20.74
C LYS A 151 5.56 -10.81 20.78
N LYS A 152 4.93 -10.60 21.94
CA LYS A 152 3.86 -9.60 22.13
C LYS A 152 4.27 -8.18 21.79
N ASP A 153 5.55 -7.87 21.96
CA ASP A 153 6.14 -6.54 21.85
C ASP A 153 7.11 -6.44 20.66
N TYR A 154 6.90 -7.19 19.57
CA TYR A 154 7.79 -7.11 18.41
C TYR A 154 7.58 -5.80 17.62
N PRO A 155 8.55 -4.86 17.58
CA PRO A 155 8.33 -3.50 17.11
C PRO A 155 7.76 -3.38 15.70
N GLU A 156 8.35 -4.09 14.74
CA GLU A 156 8.00 -4.06 13.33
C GLU A 156 6.60 -4.64 13.09
N ALA A 157 6.21 -5.65 13.88
CA ALA A 157 4.89 -6.26 13.77
C ALA A 157 3.80 -5.34 14.33
N LEU A 158 4.06 -4.67 15.46
CA LEU A 158 3.16 -3.66 16.02
C LEU A 158 3.01 -2.47 15.07
N TYR A 159 4.13 -2.00 14.52
CA TYR A 159 4.14 -0.91 13.56
C TYR A 159 3.33 -1.26 12.30
N ASN A 160 3.64 -2.39 11.64
CA ASN A 160 2.93 -2.83 10.42
C ASN A 160 1.45 -3.08 10.69
N LYS A 161 1.10 -3.69 11.83
CA LYS A 161 -0.31 -3.93 12.21
C LYS A 161 -1.07 -2.62 12.34
N GLY A 162 -0.49 -1.60 12.99
CA GLY A 162 -1.11 -0.29 13.11
C GLY A 162 -1.32 0.40 11.75
N LEU A 163 -0.34 0.33 10.84
CA LEU A 163 -0.48 0.85 9.48
C LEU A 163 -1.63 0.18 8.71
N ILE A 164 -1.71 -1.15 8.78
CA ILE A 164 -2.76 -1.92 8.09
C ILE A 164 -4.14 -1.60 8.67
N LEU A 165 -4.25 -1.51 10.00
CA LEU A 165 -5.50 -1.13 10.68
C LEU A 165 -5.94 0.27 10.24
N LEU A 166 -5.03 1.24 10.26
CA LEU A 166 -5.34 2.62 9.89
C LEU A 166 -5.74 2.75 8.42
N GLN A 167 -4.92 2.23 7.51
CA GLN A 167 -5.06 2.51 6.08
C GLN A 167 -5.98 1.52 5.35
N SER A 168 -5.87 0.21 5.65
CA SER A 168 -6.64 -0.83 4.96
C SER A 168 -7.97 -1.13 5.64
N LYS A 169 -7.99 -1.18 6.97
CA LYS A 169 -9.22 -1.50 7.74
C LYS A 169 -10.02 -0.26 8.15
N ARG A 170 -9.45 0.95 8.01
CA ARG A 170 -10.04 2.21 8.46
C ARG A 170 -10.42 2.17 9.94
N ASP A 171 -9.56 1.54 10.73
CA ASP A 171 -9.70 1.37 12.17
C ASP A 171 -8.63 2.19 12.91
N PRO A 172 -8.84 3.52 13.05
CA PRO A 172 -7.90 4.37 13.78
C PRO A 172 -7.83 4.03 15.27
N GLY A 173 -8.89 3.48 15.86
CA GLY A 173 -8.91 3.05 17.25
C GLY A 173 -7.98 1.85 17.49
N GLY A 174 -8.08 0.83 16.64
CA GLY A 174 -7.18 -0.32 16.65
C GLY A 174 -5.74 0.08 16.37
N ALA A 175 -5.50 0.96 15.39
CA ALA A 175 -4.16 1.47 15.11
C ALA A 175 -3.56 2.20 16.32
N LYS A 176 -4.33 3.10 16.95
CA LYS A 176 -3.92 3.81 18.16
C LYS A 176 -3.58 2.86 19.30
N GLN A 177 -4.38 1.81 19.52
CA GLN A 177 -4.11 0.82 20.55
C GLN A 177 -2.76 0.11 20.34
N VAL A 178 -2.50 -0.38 19.13
CA VAL A 178 -1.28 -1.14 18.81
C VAL A 178 -0.04 -0.24 18.82
N TRP A 179 -0.12 0.98 18.28
CA TRP A 179 1.01 1.91 18.33
C TRP A 179 1.26 2.48 19.73
N THR A 180 0.23 2.63 20.56
CA THR A 180 0.42 2.96 21.99
C THR A 180 1.22 1.86 22.69
N GLN A 181 0.93 0.59 22.39
CA GLN A 181 1.72 -0.52 22.90
C GLN A 181 3.18 -0.41 22.45
N LEU A 182 3.44 -0.18 21.15
CA LEU A 182 4.79 0.00 20.61
C LEU A 182 5.58 1.09 21.35
N VAL A 183 4.98 2.27 21.51
CA VAL A 183 5.61 3.41 22.21
C VAL A 183 5.86 3.12 23.68
N SER A 184 4.97 2.36 24.32
CA SER A 184 5.10 2.05 25.75
C SER A 184 6.14 0.97 26.03
N THR A 185 6.26 -0.03 25.16
CA THR A 185 7.20 -1.16 25.36
C THR A 185 8.59 -0.86 24.80
N HIS A 186 8.70 -0.06 23.74
CA HIS A 186 9.96 0.27 23.06
C HIS A 186 10.11 1.77 22.81
N PRO A 187 10.12 2.61 23.86
CA PRO A 187 10.05 4.06 23.72
C PRO A 187 11.21 4.67 22.92
N ASP A 188 12.36 4.01 22.87
CA ASP A 188 13.59 4.44 22.19
C ASP A 188 13.76 3.84 20.79
N HIS A 189 12.87 2.92 20.37
CA HIS A 189 12.93 2.31 19.05
C HIS A 189 12.55 3.33 17.96
N GLU A 190 13.23 3.28 16.81
CA GLU A 190 13.00 4.22 15.70
C GLU A 190 11.53 4.26 15.27
N LEU A 191 10.93 3.10 15.01
CA LEU A 191 9.50 2.98 14.68
C LEU A 191 8.57 3.54 15.78
N ALA A 192 8.96 3.47 17.05
CA ALA A 192 8.17 4.06 18.13
C ALA A 192 8.23 5.60 18.08
N GLN A 193 9.38 6.18 17.74
CA GLN A 193 9.50 7.63 17.53
C GLN A 193 8.69 8.08 16.32
N GLU A 194 8.70 7.29 15.25
CA GLU A 194 7.93 7.55 14.04
C GLU A 194 6.43 7.65 14.33
N VAL A 195 5.86 6.65 15.02
CA VAL A 195 4.41 6.62 15.27
C VAL A 195 3.93 7.59 16.35
N LYS A 196 4.82 8.16 17.18
CA LYS A 196 4.43 9.20 18.17
C LYS A 196 3.78 10.41 17.49
N GLY A 197 4.28 10.79 16.30
CA GLY A 197 3.70 11.87 15.51
C GLY A 197 2.29 11.54 15.02
N GLU A 198 2.06 10.30 14.59
CA GLU A 198 0.74 9.84 14.14
C GLU A 198 -0.26 9.67 15.28
N LEU A 199 0.18 9.18 16.45
CA LEU A 199 -0.66 9.06 17.64
C LEU A 199 -1.23 10.39 18.12
N GLY A 200 -0.52 11.51 17.91
CA GLY A 200 -1.02 12.85 18.21
C GLY A 200 -2.14 13.32 17.27
N ARG A 201 -2.32 12.67 16.11
CA ARG A 201 -3.33 12.99 15.10
C ARG A 201 -4.56 12.08 15.14
N LEU A 202 -4.45 10.91 15.79
CA LEU A 202 -5.52 9.90 15.97
C LEU A 202 -6.30 10.10 17.27
#